data_AF-S7TYH2-F1
#
_entry.id   AF-S7TYH2-F1
#
_cell.length_a   1.000
_cell.length_b   1.000
_cell.length_c   1.000
_cell.angle_alpha   90.00
_cell.angle_beta   90.00
_cell.angle_gamma   90.00
#
_symmetry.space_group_name_H-M   'P 1'
#
loop_
_entity.id
_entity.type
_entity.pdbx_description
1 polymer ?
#
loop_
_entity_poly.entity_id
_entity_poly.type
_entity_poly.pdbx_seq_one_letter_code
_entity_poly.pdbx_strand_id
1 'polypeptide(L)'
;MAQPRLHKGMYFSARALGYCSLAFLLFLLAFATFGCAKGKDSDPSGARTAQAGADAQTGARTDAQSAQSADQADAAAAPVTEEDASPPPAEEGAAASSGQAPAQASASPWPDLVRRLSALGHDPERVAALYDRPETVYDPMVMGRKMRTLYEIKYRDWMYQRVQERLIALGWMQGEADGRVGEQTMAAVRAFQLHEGLRVNGWPTWKLLDRLDAATEHAPANFVVPPPPPEKPQAKRPVYTGALTPERINEAAKLYSSHRKLFKAAEKQYGIPPATVLGILNVETRYGRSLGGHNAFVALSSMAATASWQDVAPAFEGRTVTPEQRQWLMGRMADKAQWAFEELAALLSYAESCGREAATIPGSVYGAIGLCQFMPSSAVQLGVDGNGDGKVDLFCLEDAVFSIARYLHASGYRTGKKYASARRKAVWRYNHSEMYVNTVLDSADMVGRKLR
;
A
#
# COMPACT_ATOMS: atom_id res chain seq x y z
N MET A 1 39.79 -37.94 -36.12
CA MET A 1 39.67 -37.06 -37.31
C MET A 1 38.44 -37.53 -38.09
N ALA A 2 37.59 -36.70 -38.70
CA ALA A 2 37.31 -35.27 -38.54
C ALA A 2 35.90 -34.99 -39.13
N GLN A 3 35.24 -33.89 -38.74
CA GLN A 3 33.98 -33.46 -39.38
C GLN A 3 34.22 -32.89 -40.78
N PRO A 4 33.33 -33.12 -41.76
CA PRO A 4 33.06 -32.14 -42.81
C PRO A 4 32.11 -31.06 -42.29
N ARG A 5 32.48 -29.78 -42.45
CA ARG A 5 31.57 -28.64 -42.23
C ARG A 5 30.83 -28.32 -43.53
N LEU A 6 29.58 -27.91 -43.45
CA LEU A 6 28.93 -27.06 -44.46
C LEU A 6 28.51 -25.73 -43.83
N HIS A 7 28.41 -24.68 -44.66
CA HIS A 7 28.63 -23.32 -44.20
C HIS A 7 27.81 -22.31 -45.00
N LYS A 8 27.25 -21.30 -44.30
CA LYS A 8 26.68 -20.04 -44.83
C LYS A 8 25.46 -20.13 -45.76
N GLY A 9 24.27 -20.03 -45.16
CA GLY A 9 23.60 -18.73 -45.01
C GLY A 9 22.69 -18.22 -46.13
N MET A 10 21.52 -17.73 -45.74
CA MET A 10 20.72 -16.74 -46.46
C MET A 10 20.15 -15.71 -45.47
N TYR A 11 19.97 -14.47 -45.92
CA TYR A 11 19.50 -13.35 -45.09
C TYR A 11 17.98 -13.29 -45.03
N PHE A 12 17.42 -12.85 -43.90
CA PHE A 12 16.13 -12.13 -43.91
C PHE A 12 16.15 -10.92 -42.97
N SER A 13 15.34 -9.92 -43.33
CA SER A 13 15.45 -8.51 -42.90
C SER A 13 15.28 -8.26 -41.41
N ALA A 14 16.09 -7.35 -40.85
CA ALA A 14 15.94 -6.85 -39.48
C ALA A 14 14.98 -5.65 -39.43
N ARG A 15 13.75 -5.82 -38.91
CA ARG A 15 12.81 -4.70 -38.71
C ARG A 15 11.69 -4.91 -37.67
N ALA A 16 12.01 -5.41 -36.46
CA ALA A 16 11.01 -5.58 -35.39
C ALA A 16 11.54 -5.54 -33.93
N LEU A 17 12.57 -4.75 -33.60
CA LEU A 17 12.91 -4.41 -32.20
C LEU A 17 13.13 -2.91 -32.06
N GLY A 18 12.31 -2.22 -31.26
CA GLY A 18 12.38 -0.76 -31.14
C GLY A 18 11.48 -0.05 -30.13
N TYR A 19 10.49 -0.71 -29.52
CA TYR A 19 9.53 -0.05 -28.60
C TYR A 19 9.21 -0.89 -27.35
N CYS A 20 10.18 -1.08 -26.45
CA CYS A 20 9.92 -1.67 -25.12
C CYS A 20 10.76 -1.11 -23.95
N SER A 21 11.66 -0.14 -24.18
CA SER A 21 12.62 0.31 -23.14
C SER A 21 12.66 1.82 -22.87
N LEU A 22 11.67 2.59 -23.36
CA LEU A 22 11.65 4.06 -23.20
C LEU A 22 10.61 4.57 -22.18
N ALA A 23 9.57 3.81 -21.88
CA ALA A 23 8.52 4.20 -20.93
C ALA A 23 9.03 4.31 -19.47
N PHE A 24 10.09 3.59 -19.11
CA PHE A 24 10.61 3.54 -17.73
C PHE A 24 11.70 4.60 -17.44
N LEU A 25 12.11 5.40 -18.43
CA LEU A 25 13.20 6.37 -18.29
C LEU A 25 12.75 7.85 -18.29
N LEU A 26 11.52 8.13 -18.75
CA LEU A 26 10.98 9.49 -18.89
C LEU A 26 10.30 10.06 -17.63
N PHE A 27 10.43 9.39 -16.47
CA PHE A 27 9.95 9.90 -15.17
C PHE A 27 11.07 10.38 -14.22
N LEU A 28 12.32 10.52 -14.73
CA LEU A 28 13.51 10.80 -13.92
C LEU A 28 14.25 12.11 -14.28
N LEU A 29 13.66 12.97 -15.12
CA LEU A 29 14.32 14.17 -15.66
C LEU A 29 13.51 15.47 -15.49
N ALA A 30 12.87 15.63 -14.32
CA ALA A 30 12.06 16.81 -14.00
C ALA A 30 12.22 17.30 -12.54
N PHE A 31 13.46 17.47 -12.06
CA PHE A 31 13.83 18.40 -10.94
C PHE A 31 15.36 18.46 -10.76
N ALA A 32 16.09 19.09 -11.69
CA ALA A 32 17.56 19.11 -11.66
C ALA A 32 18.28 20.30 -12.35
N THR A 33 17.74 21.53 -12.32
CA THR A 33 18.52 22.73 -12.71
C THR A 33 17.98 24.04 -12.11
N PHE A 34 18.71 24.63 -11.17
CA PHE A 34 19.00 26.07 -11.13
C PHE A 34 20.28 26.33 -10.29
N GLY A 35 21.05 27.38 -10.61
CA GLY A 35 22.34 27.71 -9.97
C GLY A 35 22.22 28.32 -8.56
N CYS A 36 23.23 28.31 -7.67
CA CYS A 36 24.66 28.68 -7.82
C CYS A 36 24.84 30.22 -7.96
N ALA A 37 25.67 30.97 -7.21
CA ALA A 37 26.64 30.72 -6.11
C ALA A 37 26.57 31.93 -5.09
N LYS A 38 27.35 32.16 -4.02
CA LYS A 38 28.73 31.88 -3.52
C LYS A 38 28.69 31.81 -1.96
N GLY A 39 29.74 31.53 -1.19
CA GLY A 39 31.13 31.10 -1.46
C GLY A 39 32.14 31.61 -0.38
N LYS A 40 33.34 31.01 -0.31
CA LYS A 40 34.51 31.33 0.55
C LYS A 40 34.37 30.98 2.05
N ASP A 41 35.18 30.07 2.60
CA ASP A 41 36.57 30.20 3.17
C ASP A 41 36.45 30.26 4.72
N SER A 42 37.26 29.62 5.58
CA SER A 42 38.43 28.73 5.42
C SER A 42 38.66 27.84 6.68
N ASP A 43 39.25 26.65 6.51
CA ASP A 43 39.94 25.86 7.57
C ASP A 43 41.26 26.60 7.99
N PRO A 44 42.02 26.32 9.10
CA PRO A 44 42.23 24.97 9.67
C PRO A 44 42.57 24.76 11.17
N SER A 45 42.61 23.47 11.56
CA SER A 45 43.54 22.81 12.50
C SER A 45 43.31 22.85 14.04
N GLY A 46 43.87 21.84 14.73
CA GLY A 46 43.94 21.70 16.21
C GLY A 46 42.94 20.69 16.81
N ALA A 47 43.14 19.36 16.85
CA ALA A 47 44.23 18.51 17.38
C ALA A 47 44.17 18.22 18.90
N ARG A 48 44.64 17.01 19.31
CA ARG A 48 44.67 16.41 20.68
C ARG A 48 43.34 15.74 21.10
N THR A 49 43.24 14.47 21.53
CA THR A 49 43.91 13.65 22.60
C THR A 49 43.60 14.17 24.02
N ALA A 50 43.24 13.36 25.04
CA ALA A 50 43.31 11.90 25.25
C ALA A 50 42.18 11.43 26.25
N GLN A 51 41.83 10.15 26.44
CA GLN A 51 42.37 9.18 27.45
C GLN A 51 42.26 9.66 28.92
N ALA A 52 41.83 8.88 29.95
CA ALA A 52 41.09 7.61 30.05
C ALA A 52 40.66 7.33 31.52
N GLY A 53 39.95 6.22 31.77
CA GLY A 53 39.73 5.61 33.09
C GLY A 53 38.51 6.12 33.88
N ALA A 54 38.08 5.46 34.96
CA ALA A 54 38.28 4.08 35.43
C ALA A 54 37.29 3.79 36.59
N ASP A 55 37.11 2.51 36.95
CA ASP A 55 36.57 1.99 38.22
C ASP A 55 35.09 2.35 38.58
N ALA A 56 34.18 1.42 38.94
CA ALA A 56 34.17 0.36 39.97
C ALA A 56 33.88 0.91 41.39
N GLN A 57 33.13 0.24 42.29
CA GLN A 57 32.50 -1.09 42.29
C GLN A 57 31.36 -1.18 43.34
N THR A 58 30.83 -2.40 43.61
CA THR A 58 29.85 -2.77 44.67
C THR A 58 28.41 -2.24 44.47
N GLY A 59 27.34 -2.88 44.94
CA GLY A 59 27.07 -4.23 45.48
C GLY A 59 25.55 -4.34 45.74
N ALA A 60 24.84 -5.46 45.95
CA ALA A 60 25.03 -6.91 45.91
C ALA A 60 24.05 -7.49 46.98
N ARG A 61 23.12 -8.39 46.60
CA ARG A 61 22.18 -9.16 47.49
C ARG A 61 21.06 -8.33 48.17
N THR A 62 19.88 -8.86 48.55
CA THR A 62 19.13 -10.15 48.36
C THR A 62 17.62 -9.83 48.55
N ASP A 63 16.57 -10.67 48.46
CA ASP A 63 16.23 -12.10 48.16
C ASP A 63 14.78 -12.07 47.52
N ALA A 64 14.06 -13.05 46.94
CA ALA A 64 13.94 -14.53 46.95
C ALA A 64 12.74 -15.09 47.77
N GLN A 65 12.05 -16.11 47.20
CA GLN A 65 10.92 -16.92 47.74
C GLN A 65 9.54 -16.20 47.92
N SER A 66 8.36 -16.84 47.76
CA SER A 66 7.99 -18.18 47.24
C SER A 66 6.48 -18.37 46.89
N ALA A 67 6.22 -19.32 45.96
CA ALA A 67 5.08 -20.26 45.86
C ALA A 67 3.58 -19.84 45.65
N GLN A 68 2.92 -20.60 44.74
CA GLN A 68 1.54 -21.16 44.79
C GLN A 68 0.28 -20.23 44.78
N SER A 69 -0.94 -20.70 44.46
CA SER A 69 -1.43 -21.54 43.33
C SER A 69 -2.98 -21.68 43.33
N ALA A 70 -3.66 -21.20 42.27
CA ALA A 70 -5.03 -21.53 41.82
C ALA A 70 -5.17 -20.99 40.37
N ASP A 71 -5.74 -21.60 39.34
CA ASP A 71 -6.73 -22.68 39.11
C ASP A 71 -8.17 -22.18 38.79
N GLN A 72 -8.71 -22.71 37.67
CA GLN A 72 -10.05 -22.58 37.07
C GLN A 72 -10.77 -21.21 36.95
N ALA A 73 -10.99 -20.76 35.70
CA ALA A 73 -12.25 -20.16 35.21
C ALA A 73 -12.27 -20.08 33.66
N ASP A 74 -13.46 -19.91 33.07
CA ASP A 74 -13.74 -20.11 31.65
C ASP A 74 -13.94 -18.83 30.80
N ALA A 75 -13.90 -19.01 29.47
CA ALA A 75 -14.57 -18.23 28.41
C ALA A 75 -14.18 -16.76 28.06
N ALA A 76 -14.42 -16.45 26.77
CA ALA A 76 -14.84 -15.16 26.20
C ALA A 76 -13.96 -13.90 26.35
N ALA A 77 -12.72 -13.93 25.84
CA ALA A 77 -11.99 -12.70 25.48
C ALA A 77 -12.37 -12.20 24.07
N ALA A 78 -13.43 -11.40 23.96
CA ALA A 78 -13.78 -10.69 22.72
C ALA A 78 -12.72 -9.61 22.39
N PRO A 79 -12.45 -9.32 21.10
CA PRO A 79 -11.47 -8.30 20.72
C PRO A 79 -11.98 -6.89 21.04
N VAL A 80 -11.29 -6.18 21.93
CA VAL A 80 -11.57 -4.77 22.23
C VAL A 80 -11.19 -3.91 21.03
N THR A 81 -12.14 -3.12 20.53
CA THR A 81 -11.98 -2.19 19.41
C THR A 81 -11.67 -0.77 19.90
N GLU A 82 -10.64 -0.13 19.35
CA GLU A 82 -10.49 1.33 19.37
C GLU A 82 -10.39 1.86 17.93
N GLU A 83 -11.03 3.00 17.68
CA GLU A 83 -11.23 3.55 16.34
C GLU A 83 -10.16 4.57 15.95
N ASP A 84 -9.54 4.40 14.78
CA ASP A 84 -9.43 5.53 13.82
C ASP A 84 -9.35 5.04 12.35
N ALA A 85 -10.25 4.11 12.01
CA ALA A 85 -10.58 3.74 10.64
C ALA A 85 -12.10 3.58 10.57
N SER A 86 -12.78 4.42 9.77
CA SER A 86 -14.25 4.43 9.71
C SER A 86 -14.81 3.05 9.32
N PRO A 87 -15.75 2.49 10.08
CA PRO A 87 -16.26 1.13 9.84
C PRO A 87 -17.21 1.07 8.63
N PRO A 88 -17.42 -0.13 8.05
CA PRO A 88 -18.59 -0.39 7.22
C PRO A 88 -19.86 -0.40 8.11
N PRO A 89 -21.05 -0.06 7.56
CA PRO A 89 -22.31 -0.25 8.28
C PRO A 89 -22.63 -1.74 8.44
N ALA A 90 -23.23 -2.09 9.57
CA ALA A 90 -23.86 -3.40 9.78
C ALA A 90 -25.37 -3.33 9.45
N GLU A 91 -25.98 -4.49 9.22
CA GLU A 91 -27.37 -4.63 8.80
C GLU A 91 -28.36 -4.49 9.97
N GLU A 92 -29.49 -3.80 9.74
CA GLU A 92 -30.72 -3.98 10.52
C GLU A 92 -31.91 -4.25 9.58
N GLY A 93 -32.98 -4.82 10.14
CA GLY A 93 -34.01 -5.57 9.41
C GLY A 93 -35.00 -4.78 8.54
N ALA A 94 -35.66 -5.51 7.65
CA ALA A 94 -36.52 -4.99 6.59
C ALA A 94 -37.81 -4.27 7.04
N ALA A 95 -38.14 -3.18 6.34
CA ALA A 95 -39.52 -2.68 6.23
C ALA A 95 -39.79 -1.92 4.91
N ALA A 96 -40.91 -2.25 4.25
CA ALA A 96 -41.72 -1.46 3.31
C ALA A 96 -41.06 -0.56 2.23
N SER A 97 -41.15 -1.06 1.00
CA SER A 97 -41.13 -0.36 -0.31
C SER A 97 -41.34 1.17 -0.39
N SER A 98 -40.52 1.83 -1.21
CA SER A 98 -41.00 2.81 -2.18
C SER A 98 -40.34 2.55 -3.55
N GLY A 99 -41.10 2.66 -4.65
CA GLY A 99 -40.66 2.17 -5.96
C GLY A 99 -39.85 3.19 -6.75
N GLN A 100 -38.63 2.84 -7.15
CA GLN A 100 -37.90 3.48 -8.24
C GLN A 100 -37.73 2.50 -9.41
N ALA A 101 -37.83 3.02 -10.64
CA ALA A 101 -37.73 2.21 -11.84
C ALA A 101 -36.32 1.61 -11.99
N PRO A 102 -36.17 0.41 -12.58
CA PRO A 102 -34.87 -0.24 -12.72
C PRO A 102 -33.92 0.63 -13.55
N ALA A 103 -32.74 0.90 -13.00
CA ALA A 103 -31.62 1.38 -13.79
C ALA A 103 -31.35 0.37 -14.92
N GLN A 104 -31.15 0.86 -16.15
CA GLN A 104 -30.87 0.00 -17.28
C GLN A 104 -29.60 -0.81 -17.00
N ALA A 105 -29.73 -2.14 -16.98
CA ALA A 105 -28.58 -3.02 -16.83
C ALA A 105 -27.61 -2.76 -17.99
N SER A 106 -26.42 -2.23 -17.67
CA SER A 106 -25.36 -2.10 -18.65
C SER A 106 -25.01 -3.49 -19.18
N ALA A 107 -24.83 -3.60 -20.50
CA ALA A 107 -24.36 -4.84 -21.09
C ALA A 107 -23.03 -5.24 -20.44
N SER A 108 -22.89 -6.52 -20.06
CA SER A 108 -21.71 -7.00 -19.36
C SER A 108 -20.43 -6.61 -20.12
N PRO A 109 -19.42 -6.00 -19.46
CA PRO A 109 -18.20 -5.53 -20.13
C PRO A 109 -17.23 -6.67 -20.46
N TRP A 110 -17.50 -7.90 -20.01
CA TRP A 110 -16.64 -9.07 -20.17
C TRP A 110 -16.26 -9.41 -21.63
N PRO A 111 -17.12 -9.28 -22.66
CA PRO A 111 -16.75 -9.61 -24.04
C PRO A 111 -15.58 -8.80 -24.61
N ASP A 112 -15.38 -7.54 -24.18
CA ASP A 112 -14.18 -6.78 -24.58
C ASP A 112 -12.91 -7.32 -23.93
N LEU A 113 -12.98 -7.71 -22.65
CA LEU A 113 -11.85 -8.31 -21.94
C LEU A 113 -11.49 -9.67 -22.54
N VAL A 114 -12.47 -10.55 -22.80
CA VAL A 114 -12.25 -11.84 -23.49
C VAL A 114 -11.52 -11.61 -24.82
N ARG A 115 -12.06 -10.73 -25.67
CA ARG A 115 -11.48 -10.36 -26.97
C ARG A 115 -10.04 -9.84 -26.87
N ARG A 116 -9.75 -9.00 -25.87
CA ARG A 116 -8.41 -8.43 -25.64
C ARG A 116 -7.42 -9.43 -25.05
N LEU A 117 -7.86 -10.30 -24.14
CA LEU A 117 -7.04 -11.36 -23.56
C LEU A 117 -6.69 -12.42 -24.62
N SER A 118 -7.62 -12.76 -25.51
CA SER A 118 -7.32 -13.65 -26.65
C SER A 118 -6.43 -13.02 -27.72
N ALA A 119 -6.43 -11.69 -27.86
CA ALA A 119 -5.41 -11.00 -28.65
C ALA A 119 -3.99 -11.07 -28.05
N LEU A 120 -3.85 -11.47 -26.77
CA LEU A 120 -2.57 -11.81 -26.13
C LEU A 120 -2.26 -13.31 -26.18
N GLY A 121 -3.13 -14.14 -26.77
CA GLY A 121 -2.94 -15.59 -26.92
C GLY A 121 -3.65 -16.46 -25.87
N HIS A 122 -4.44 -15.89 -24.95
CA HIS A 122 -5.27 -16.69 -24.04
C HIS A 122 -6.49 -17.29 -24.76
N ASP A 123 -6.79 -18.56 -24.50
CA ASP A 123 -7.90 -19.27 -25.16
C ASP A 123 -9.27 -18.59 -24.88
N PRO A 124 -10.06 -18.24 -25.91
CA PRO A 124 -11.28 -17.45 -25.73
C PRO A 124 -12.38 -18.20 -24.98
N GLU A 125 -12.51 -19.51 -25.19
CA GLU A 125 -13.56 -20.32 -24.53
C GLU A 125 -13.27 -20.49 -23.04
N ARG A 126 -12.01 -20.80 -22.69
CA ARG A 126 -11.54 -20.85 -21.29
C ARG A 126 -11.68 -19.50 -20.60
N VAL A 127 -11.31 -18.40 -21.26
CA VAL A 127 -11.41 -17.06 -20.67
C VAL A 127 -12.88 -16.62 -20.50
N ALA A 128 -13.76 -16.91 -21.46
CA ALA A 128 -15.20 -16.68 -21.33
C ALA A 128 -15.81 -17.48 -20.16
N ALA A 129 -15.44 -18.75 -20.00
CA ALA A 129 -15.93 -19.60 -18.92
C ALA A 129 -15.56 -19.10 -17.50
N LEU A 130 -14.52 -18.28 -17.34
CA LEU A 130 -14.22 -17.60 -16.07
C LEU A 130 -15.21 -16.46 -15.76
N TYR A 131 -15.82 -15.86 -16.78
CA TYR A 131 -16.77 -14.76 -16.71
C TYR A 131 -18.23 -15.20 -16.61
N ASP A 132 -18.56 -16.42 -17.03
CA ASP A 132 -19.88 -17.04 -16.88
C ASP A 132 -20.17 -17.54 -15.44
N ARG A 133 -19.17 -17.47 -14.55
CA ARG A 133 -19.28 -17.90 -13.15
C ARG A 133 -20.10 -16.90 -12.32
N PRO A 134 -21.02 -17.34 -11.44
CA PRO A 134 -21.90 -16.45 -10.68
C PRO A 134 -21.16 -15.51 -9.71
N GLU A 135 -19.95 -15.86 -9.28
CA GLU A 135 -19.08 -15.00 -8.46
C GLU A 135 -18.32 -13.92 -9.27
N THR A 136 -18.29 -13.99 -10.60
CA THR A 136 -17.59 -13.01 -11.46
C THR A 136 -18.48 -11.80 -11.77
N VAL A 137 -18.85 -11.08 -10.72
CA VAL A 137 -19.69 -9.87 -10.77
C VAL A 137 -18.85 -8.61 -11.04
N TYR A 138 -19.32 -7.73 -11.91
CA TYR A 138 -18.66 -6.45 -12.21
C TYR A 138 -18.83 -5.44 -11.06
N ASP A 139 -17.74 -5.04 -10.39
CA ASP A 139 -17.73 -3.95 -9.40
C ASP A 139 -16.93 -2.73 -9.91
N PRO A 140 -17.57 -1.72 -10.53
CA PRO A 140 -16.88 -0.49 -10.91
C PRO A 140 -16.37 0.32 -9.71
N MET A 141 -16.86 0.07 -8.49
CA MET A 141 -16.33 0.73 -7.29
C MET A 141 -14.93 0.24 -6.93
N VAL A 142 -14.40 -0.85 -7.50
CA VAL A 142 -12.95 -1.15 -7.37
C VAL A 142 -12.14 -0.01 -8.01
N MET A 143 -12.53 0.43 -9.21
CA MET A 143 -11.95 1.61 -9.85
C MET A 143 -12.35 2.91 -9.15
N GLY A 144 -13.63 3.05 -8.76
CA GLY A 144 -14.14 4.23 -8.07
C GLY A 144 -13.39 4.53 -6.76
N ARG A 145 -13.19 3.52 -5.91
CA ARG A 145 -12.36 3.61 -4.68
C ARG A 145 -10.93 4.04 -5.01
N LYS A 146 -10.33 3.49 -6.08
CA LYS A 146 -8.98 3.88 -6.53
C LYS A 146 -8.91 5.32 -7.00
N MET A 147 -9.91 5.78 -7.76
CA MET A 147 -10.02 7.15 -8.26
C MET A 147 -10.20 8.15 -7.12
N ARG A 148 -11.04 7.84 -6.12
CA ARG A 148 -11.16 8.63 -4.88
C ARG A 148 -9.79 8.79 -4.21
N THR A 149 -9.04 7.70 -3.98
CA THR A 149 -7.70 7.79 -3.37
C THR A 149 -6.74 8.65 -4.17
N LEU A 150 -6.71 8.54 -5.51
CA LEU A 150 -5.81 9.35 -6.34
C LEU A 150 -6.20 10.84 -6.35
N TYR A 151 -7.50 11.15 -6.37
CA TYR A 151 -8.03 12.51 -6.24
C TYR A 151 -7.62 13.15 -4.92
N GLU A 152 -7.87 12.45 -3.80
CA GLU A 152 -7.57 12.93 -2.45
C GLU A 152 -6.06 13.13 -2.21
N ILE A 153 -5.20 12.42 -2.95
CA ILE A 153 -3.75 12.64 -2.95
C ILE A 153 -3.37 13.87 -3.78
N LYS A 154 -3.87 14.01 -5.02
CA LYS A 154 -3.48 15.12 -5.91
C LYS A 154 -4.02 16.47 -5.44
N TYR A 155 -5.29 16.54 -5.09
CA TYR A 155 -6.00 17.79 -4.79
C TYR A 155 -6.01 18.12 -3.28
N ARG A 156 -5.06 17.56 -2.52
CA ARG A 156 -4.93 17.78 -1.07
C ARG A 156 -4.69 19.25 -0.72
N ASP A 157 -3.70 19.86 -1.36
CA ASP A 157 -3.27 21.23 -1.03
C ASP A 157 -4.31 22.25 -1.56
N TRP A 158 -4.97 21.92 -2.68
CA TRP A 158 -6.16 22.62 -3.17
C TRP A 158 -7.34 22.50 -2.17
N MET A 159 -7.56 21.34 -1.55
CA MET A 159 -8.59 21.17 -0.53
C MET A 159 -8.27 21.95 0.74
N TYR A 160 -7.00 22.02 1.16
CA TYR A 160 -6.58 22.88 2.26
C TYR A 160 -6.85 24.36 1.94
N GLN A 161 -6.49 24.81 0.75
CA GLN A 161 -6.77 26.18 0.28
C GLN A 161 -8.28 26.45 0.24
N ARG A 162 -9.08 25.53 -0.32
CA ARG A 162 -10.54 25.64 -0.40
C ARG A 162 -11.21 25.65 0.97
N VAL A 163 -10.69 24.89 1.95
CA VAL A 163 -11.14 24.95 3.35
C VAL A 163 -10.83 26.32 3.96
N GLN A 164 -9.65 26.89 3.72
CA GLN A 164 -9.31 28.26 4.14
C GLN A 164 -10.23 29.30 3.49
N GLU A 165 -10.46 29.24 2.17
CA GLU A 165 -11.39 30.11 1.44
C GLU A 165 -12.79 30.12 2.07
N ARG A 166 -13.35 28.94 2.38
CA ARG A 166 -14.68 28.81 2.99
C ARG A 166 -14.71 29.30 4.42
N LEU A 167 -13.68 29.03 5.22
CA LEU A 167 -13.59 29.57 6.58
C LEU A 167 -13.44 31.11 6.58
N ILE A 168 -12.70 31.70 5.64
CA ILE A 168 -12.60 33.16 5.46
C ILE A 168 -13.95 33.74 5.03
N ALA A 169 -14.58 33.17 3.99
CA ALA A 169 -15.86 33.65 3.46
C ALA A 169 -17.00 33.59 4.49
N LEU A 170 -16.95 32.65 5.45
CA LEU A 170 -17.90 32.52 6.55
C LEU A 170 -17.42 33.20 7.85
N GLY A 171 -16.30 33.93 7.85
CA GLY A 171 -15.78 34.67 9.01
C GLY A 171 -15.10 33.84 10.11
N TRP A 172 -14.98 32.52 9.94
CA TRP A 172 -14.30 31.62 10.87
C TRP A 172 -12.76 31.67 10.78
N MET A 173 -12.19 32.33 9.77
CA MET A 173 -10.76 32.62 9.64
C MET A 173 -10.54 34.02 9.06
N GLN A 174 -9.33 34.58 9.22
CA GLN A 174 -8.91 35.86 8.64
C GLN A 174 -7.56 35.68 7.94
N GLY A 175 -7.25 36.53 6.96
CA GLY A 175 -6.03 36.44 6.15
C GLY A 175 -6.28 35.81 4.78
N GLU A 176 -5.24 35.18 4.21
CA GLU A 176 -5.27 34.60 2.86
C GLU A 176 -5.41 33.07 2.89
N ALA A 177 -5.90 32.49 1.79
CA ALA A 177 -5.94 31.05 1.57
C ALA A 177 -4.66 30.61 0.81
N ASP A 178 -3.63 30.20 1.54
CA ASP A 178 -2.30 29.85 1.04
C ASP A 178 -2.06 28.33 0.84
N GLY A 179 -3.05 27.50 1.20
CA GLY A 179 -2.99 26.04 1.18
C GLY A 179 -2.22 25.41 2.35
N ARG A 180 -1.69 26.19 3.29
CA ARG A 180 -0.84 25.69 4.38
C ARG A 180 -1.64 25.53 5.67
N VAL A 181 -1.65 24.31 6.20
CA VAL A 181 -2.33 23.99 7.47
C VAL A 181 -1.48 24.44 8.67
N GLY A 182 -1.42 25.76 8.88
CA GLY A 182 -0.82 26.38 10.06
C GLY A 182 -1.76 26.42 11.27
N GLU A 183 -1.26 26.89 12.41
CA GLU A 183 -2.00 26.92 13.68
C GLU A 183 -3.35 27.65 13.60
N GLN A 184 -3.38 28.78 12.88
CA GLN A 184 -4.59 29.58 12.66
C GLN A 184 -5.65 28.79 11.89
N THR A 185 -5.27 28.10 10.81
CA THR A 185 -6.17 27.22 10.06
C THR A 185 -6.67 26.08 10.93
N MET A 186 -5.79 25.45 11.72
CA MET A 186 -6.22 24.39 12.65
C MET A 186 -7.18 24.88 13.74
N ALA A 187 -7.00 26.11 14.23
CA ALA A 187 -7.86 26.70 15.24
C ALA A 187 -9.23 27.13 14.68
N ALA A 188 -9.26 27.73 13.48
CA ALA A 188 -10.48 28.01 12.73
C ALA A 188 -11.28 26.73 12.46
N VAL A 189 -10.60 25.66 12.02
CA VAL A 189 -11.21 24.33 11.84
C VAL A 189 -11.77 23.78 13.14
N ARG A 190 -11.05 23.89 14.27
CA ARG A 190 -11.58 23.45 15.60
C ARG A 190 -12.84 24.22 15.99
N ALA A 191 -12.88 25.53 15.78
CA ALA A 191 -14.04 26.35 16.12
C ALA A 191 -15.27 25.99 15.27
N PHE A 192 -15.10 25.87 13.95
CA PHE A 192 -16.17 25.45 13.04
C PHE A 192 -16.64 24.01 13.34
N GLN A 193 -15.72 23.07 13.59
CA GLN A 193 -16.06 21.71 14.01
C GLN A 193 -16.87 21.68 15.30
N LEU A 194 -16.51 22.49 16.31
CA LEU A 194 -17.24 22.57 17.57
C LEU A 194 -18.65 23.15 17.39
N HIS A 195 -18.79 24.16 16.52
CA HIS A 195 -20.08 24.79 16.20
C HIS A 195 -21.04 23.84 15.47
N GLU A 196 -20.55 23.12 14.46
CA GLU A 196 -21.31 22.11 13.68
C GLU A 196 -21.50 20.76 14.40
N GLY A 197 -21.09 20.63 15.67
CA GLY A 197 -21.20 19.38 16.45
C GLY A 197 -20.35 18.22 15.92
N LEU A 198 -19.27 18.51 15.18
CA LEU A 198 -18.38 17.52 14.57
C LEU A 198 -17.27 17.07 15.54
N ARG A 199 -16.63 15.92 15.24
CA ARG A 199 -15.45 15.43 16.00
C ARG A 199 -14.30 16.44 15.89
N VAL A 200 -14.12 17.24 16.94
CA VAL A 200 -13.12 18.32 17.00
C VAL A 200 -11.70 17.74 16.98
N ASN A 201 -10.98 17.97 15.89
CA ASN A 201 -9.59 17.55 15.71
C ASN A 201 -8.67 18.65 15.13
N GLY A 202 -9.24 19.69 14.50
CA GLY A 202 -8.47 20.79 13.89
C GLY A 202 -7.80 20.45 12.55
N TRP A 203 -8.13 19.33 11.92
CA TRP A 203 -7.56 18.91 10.65
C TRP A 203 -8.54 19.13 9.49
N PRO A 204 -8.15 19.88 8.45
CA PRO A 204 -8.86 19.89 7.17
C PRO A 204 -9.02 18.47 6.61
N THR A 205 -10.24 18.13 6.22
CA THR A 205 -10.57 16.85 5.60
C THR A 205 -11.61 17.07 4.50
N TRP A 206 -11.73 16.13 3.58
CA TRP A 206 -12.76 16.18 2.53
C TRP A 206 -14.17 16.29 3.11
N LYS A 207 -14.53 15.49 4.12
CA LYS A 207 -15.83 15.59 4.82
C LYS A 207 -16.06 16.95 5.50
N LEU A 208 -15.00 17.62 5.95
CA LEU A 208 -15.11 19.00 6.46
C LEU A 208 -15.36 19.99 5.33
N LEU A 209 -14.65 19.86 4.20
CA LEU A 209 -14.87 20.72 3.03
C LEU A 209 -16.30 20.55 2.49
N ASP A 210 -16.76 19.32 2.31
CA ASP A 210 -18.12 19.01 1.85
C ASP A 210 -19.18 19.71 2.73
N ARG A 211 -18.90 19.85 4.04
CA ARG A 211 -19.77 20.54 5.00
C ARG A 211 -19.59 22.07 5.03
N LEU A 212 -18.38 22.57 4.77
CA LEU A 212 -18.07 24.00 4.63
C LEU A 212 -18.62 24.60 3.33
N ASP A 213 -18.61 23.87 2.20
CA ASP A 213 -19.24 24.30 0.95
C ASP A 213 -20.77 24.35 1.08
N ALA A 214 -21.37 23.48 1.91
CA ALA A 214 -22.80 23.50 2.21
C ALA A 214 -23.24 24.57 3.23
N ALA A 215 -22.33 25.06 4.08
CA ALA A 215 -22.67 25.99 5.17
C ALA A 215 -22.94 27.42 4.66
N THR A 216 -23.98 28.06 5.20
CA THR A 216 -24.34 29.47 4.93
C THR A 216 -24.22 30.36 6.17
N GLU A 217 -24.20 29.77 7.37
CA GLU A 217 -24.09 30.48 8.64
C GLU A 217 -22.67 31.02 8.85
N HIS A 218 -22.59 32.31 9.16
CA HIS A 218 -21.33 33.01 9.41
C HIS A 218 -20.95 32.90 10.89
N ALA A 219 -19.66 33.01 11.19
CA ALA A 219 -19.16 33.10 12.55
C ALA A 219 -19.82 34.26 13.32
N PRO A 220 -20.02 34.14 14.65
CA PRO A 220 -20.53 35.23 15.48
C PRO A 220 -19.74 36.53 15.27
N ALA A 221 -20.42 37.69 15.30
CA ALA A 221 -19.82 38.97 14.89
C ALA A 221 -18.53 39.39 15.63
N ASN A 222 -18.32 38.89 16.85
CA ASN A 222 -17.12 39.10 17.66
C ASN A 222 -16.24 37.83 17.78
N PHE A 223 -16.33 36.90 16.81
CA PHE A 223 -15.55 35.67 16.81
C PHE A 223 -14.06 35.97 16.61
N VAL A 224 -13.25 35.49 17.55
CA VAL A 224 -11.80 35.49 17.47
C VAL A 224 -11.35 34.03 17.41
N VAL A 225 -10.49 33.70 16.44
CA VAL A 225 -9.90 32.37 16.31
C VAL A 225 -9.18 32.03 17.63
N PRO A 226 -9.57 30.95 18.34
CA PRO A 226 -9.00 30.65 19.64
C PRO A 226 -7.51 30.30 19.53
N PRO A 227 -6.68 30.63 20.55
CA PRO A 227 -5.25 30.31 20.50
C PRO A 227 -5.01 28.81 20.36
N PRO A 228 -3.89 28.38 19.74
CA PRO A 228 -3.55 26.97 19.62
C PRO A 228 -3.40 26.32 21.00
N PRO A 229 -3.80 25.05 21.16
CA PRO A 229 -3.43 24.28 22.35
C PRO A 229 -1.90 24.12 22.40
N PRO A 230 -1.30 23.97 23.60
CA PRO A 230 0.15 23.93 23.76
C PRO A 230 0.81 22.84 22.90
N GLU A 231 1.99 23.15 22.38
CA GLU A 231 2.71 22.33 21.39
C GLU A 231 2.92 20.90 21.91
N LYS A 232 2.48 19.91 21.12
CA LYS A 232 2.64 18.49 21.47
C LYS A 232 4.07 18.04 21.13
N PRO A 233 4.69 17.15 21.94
CA PRO A 233 6.01 16.61 21.64
C PRO A 233 6.11 16.03 20.22
N GLN A 234 7.29 16.19 19.60
CA GLN A 234 7.54 15.82 18.20
C GLN A 234 6.94 14.44 17.84
N ALA A 235 6.18 14.42 16.74
CA ALA A 235 5.46 13.23 16.31
C ALA A 235 6.41 12.05 16.09
N LYS A 236 6.15 10.93 16.79
CA LYS A 236 6.89 9.68 16.59
C LYS A 236 6.76 9.25 15.13
N ARG A 237 7.87 8.79 14.54
CA ARG A 237 7.94 8.30 13.17
C ARG A 237 6.83 7.26 12.91
N PRO A 238 6.02 7.38 11.84
CA PRO A 238 4.83 6.56 11.65
C PRO A 238 5.17 5.08 11.42
N VAL A 239 4.40 4.20 12.06
CA VAL A 239 4.42 2.72 11.97
C VAL A 239 3.01 2.16 12.18
N TYR A 240 2.74 0.97 11.65
CA TYR A 240 1.56 0.18 12.03
C TYR A 240 1.82 -0.50 13.38
N THR A 241 1.43 0.15 14.48
CA THR A 241 1.64 -0.36 15.86
C THR A 241 1.09 -1.78 16.05
N GLY A 242 -0.10 -2.05 15.51
CA GLY A 242 -0.73 -3.37 15.52
C GLY A 242 0.00 -4.47 14.73
N ALA A 243 1.09 -4.16 14.02
CA ALA A 243 2.01 -5.12 13.43
C ALA A 243 3.23 -5.43 14.32
N LEU A 244 3.54 -4.58 15.30
CA LEU A 244 4.74 -4.64 16.16
C LEU A 244 4.47 -5.24 17.55
N THR A 245 3.35 -5.96 17.72
CA THR A 245 2.94 -6.52 19.02
C THR A 245 3.79 -7.75 19.42
N PRO A 246 3.98 -8.04 20.72
CA PRO A 246 4.75 -9.20 21.17
C PRO A 246 4.26 -10.53 20.58
N GLU A 247 2.96 -10.67 20.35
CA GLU A 247 2.30 -11.86 19.82
C GLU A 247 2.75 -12.12 18.39
N ARG A 248 2.76 -11.10 17.53
CA ARG A 248 3.24 -11.21 16.14
C ARG A 248 4.74 -11.51 16.05
N ILE A 249 5.55 -10.96 16.97
CA ILE A 249 6.99 -11.25 17.04
C ILE A 249 7.23 -12.69 17.54
N ASN A 250 6.38 -13.21 18.45
CA ASN A 250 6.39 -14.60 18.86
C ASN A 250 5.89 -15.55 17.75
N GLU A 251 4.91 -15.14 16.93
CA GLU A 251 4.46 -15.87 15.73
C GLU A 251 5.60 -16.00 14.71
N ALA A 252 6.33 -14.92 14.41
CA ALA A 252 7.54 -14.98 13.57
C ALA A 252 8.60 -15.95 14.12
N ALA A 253 8.86 -15.91 15.43
CA ALA A 253 9.86 -16.77 16.05
C ALA A 253 9.47 -18.26 15.96
N LYS A 254 8.19 -18.59 16.12
CA LYS A 254 7.65 -19.94 15.92
C LYS A 254 7.80 -20.37 14.46
N LEU A 255 7.33 -19.56 13.51
CA LEU A 255 7.38 -19.85 12.06
C LEU A 255 8.81 -20.11 11.58
N TYR A 256 9.76 -19.26 11.99
CA TYR A 256 11.18 -19.42 11.68
C TYR A 256 11.79 -20.67 12.31
N SER A 257 11.39 -21.03 13.53
CA SER A 257 11.91 -22.22 14.21
C SER A 257 11.49 -23.50 13.49
N SER A 258 10.21 -23.60 13.10
CA SER A 258 9.70 -24.73 12.31
C SER A 258 10.35 -24.81 10.92
N HIS A 259 10.54 -23.69 10.23
CA HIS A 259 11.02 -23.64 8.84
C HIS A 259 12.47 -23.13 8.72
N ARG A 260 13.30 -23.38 9.74
CA ARG A 260 14.66 -22.81 9.83
C ARG A 260 15.55 -23.15 8.63
N LYS A 261 15.35 -24.33 8.02
CA LYS A 261 16.05 -24.75 6.79
C LYS A 261 15.70 -23.88 5.59
N LEU A 262 14.40 -23.69 5.31
CA LEU A 262 13.86 -22.82 4.26
C LEU A 262 14.43 -21.40 4.36
N PHE A 263 14.25 -20.75 5.52
CA PHE A 263 14.71 -19.38 5.72
C PHE A 263 16.23 -19.23 5.56
N LYS A 264 17.02 -20.24 5.96
CA LYS A 264 18.49 -20.24 5.76
C LYS A 264 18.91 -20.56 4.33
N ALA A 265 18.12 -21.30 3.56
CA ALA A 265 18.37 -21.51 2.12
C ALA A 265 18.15 -20.21 1.34
N ALA A 266 17.02 -19.51 1.56
CA ALA A 266 16.73 -18.22 0.93
C ALA A 266 17.75 -17.13 1.34
N GLU A 267 18.17 -17.09 2.62
CA GLU A 267 19.25 -16.19 3.07
C GLU A 267 20.58 -16.49 2.35
N LYS A 268 20.94 -17.77 2.20
CA LYS A 268 22.18 -18.18 1.51
C LYS A 268 22.15 -17.82 0.02
N GLN A 269 21.00 -17.94 -0.63
CA GLN A 269 20.86 -17.71 -2.08
C GLN A 269 20.80 -16.21 -2.44
N TYR A 270 20.11 -15.40 -1.63
CA TYR A 270 19.82 -14.00 -1.97
C TYR A 270 20.47 -12.97 -1.02
N GLY A 271 21.09 -13.39 0.08
CA GLY A 271 21.72 -12.48 1.05
C GLY A 271 20.71 -11.69 1.92
N ILE A 272 19.44 -12.08 1.92
CA ILE A 272 18.36 -11.41 2.66
C ILE A 272 18.19 -12.07 4.03
N PRO A 273 18.32 -11.35 5.15
CA PRO A 273 18.14 -11.93 6.48
C PRO A 273 16.71 -12.47 6.69
N PRO A 274 16.52 -13.65 7.32
CA PRO A 274 15.21 -14.22 7.62
C PRO A 274 14.27 -13.26 8.33
N ALA A 275 14.80 -12.47 9.27
CA ALA A 275 14.03 -11.48 10.01
C ALA A 275 13.43 -10.38 9.10
N THR A 276 14.06 -10.07 7.97
CA THR A 276 13.52 -9.13 6.97
C THR A 276 12.39 -9.77 6.15
N VAL A 277 12.53 -11.03 5.73
CA VAL A 277 11.45 -11.77 5.05
C VAL A 277 10.24 -11.93 5.97
N LEU A 278 10.48 -12.24 7.25
CA LEU A 278 9.45 -12.28 8.30
C LEU A 278 8.83 -10.90 8.55
N GLY A 279 9.59 -9.81 8.43
CA GLY A 279 9.08 -8.44 8.50
C GLY A 279 8.08 -8.12 7.37
N ILE A 280 8.35 -8.58 6.15
CA ILE A 280 7.42 -8.47 5.01
C ILE A 280 6.17 -9.32 5.29
N LEU A 281 6.32 -10.62 5.54
CA LEU A 281 5.21 -11.56 5.79
C LEU A 281 4.29 -11.11 6.95
N ASN A 282 4.83 -10.44 7.96
CA ASN A 282 4.06 -9.88 9.07
C ASN A 282 3.12 -8.75 8.61
N VAL A 283 3.65 -7.82 7.81
CA VAL A 283 2.93 -6.60 7.39
C VAL A 283 1.95 -6.89 6.25
N GLU A 284 2.33 -7.76 5.29
CA GLU A 284 1.46 -8.10 4.16
C GLU A 284 0.28 -8.99 4.57
N THR A 285 0.53 -10.09 5.30
CA THR A 285 -0.49 -11.14 5.51
C THR A 285 -0.58 -11.70 6.93
N ARG A 286 0.16 -11.14 7.90
CA ARG A 286 0.39 -11.75 9.23
C ARG A 286 0.73 -13.24 9.10
N TYR A 287 1.75 -13.53 8.29
CA TYR A 287 2.22 -14.90 8.01
C TYR A 287 1.15 -15.80 7.41
N GLY A 288 0.33 -15.27 6.49
CA GLY A 288 -0.76 -15.99 5.83
C GLY A 288 -2.09 -16.05 6.58
N ARG A 289 -2.19 -15.50 7.80
CA ARG A 289 -3.45 -15.41 8.55
C ARG A 289 -4.47 -14.44 7.95
N SER A 290 -4.06 -13.59 7.01
CA SER A 290 -4.88 -12.59 6.34
C SER A 290 -4.42 -12.41 4.89
N LEU A 291 -4.94 -13.23 3.96
CA LEU A 291 -4.64 -13.13 2.52
C LEU A 291 -5.45 -12.05 1.78
N GLY A 292 -6.42 -11.43 2.45
CA GLY A 292 -7.47 -10.63 1.84
C GLY A 292 -8.73 -11.45 1.56
N GLY A 293 -9.89 -10.79 1.59
CA GLY A 293 -11.20 -11.39 1.30
C GLY A 293 -11.74 -11.07 -0.10
N HIS A 294 -10.91 -10.52 -1.00
CA HIS A 294 -11.32 -10.18 -2.36
C HIS A 294 -10.85 -11.27 -3.34
N ASN A 295 -11.52 -11.36 -4.47
CA ASN A 295 -11.11 -12.20 -5.60
C ASN A 295 -10.21 -11.39 -6.54
N ALA A 296 -8.98 -11.85 -6.78
CA ALA A 296 -7.99 -11.10 -7.55
C ALA A 296 -8.37 -10.95 -9.03
N PHE A 297 -8.98 -11.99 -9.61
CA PHE A 297 -9.47 -11.97 -10.99
C PHE A 297 -10.63 -10.99 -11.15
N VAL A 298 -11.63 -11.04 -10.26
CA VAL A 298 -12.79 -10.13 -10.30
C VAL A 298 -12.39 -8.67 -10.08
N ALA A 299 -11.45 -8.40 -9.16
CA ALA A 299 -10.95 -7.05 -8.89
C ALA A 299 -10.21 -6.46 -10.10
N LEU A 300 -9.30 -7.23 -10.71
CA LEU A 300 -8.53 -6.78 -11.88
C LEU A 300 -9.40 -6.67 -13.13
N SER A 301 -10.32 -7.62 -13.38
CA SER A 301 -11.28 -7.56 -14.47
C SER A 301 -12.21 -6.35 -14.35
N SER A 302 -12.76 -6.09 -13.15
CA SER A 302 -13.62 -4.91 -12.95
C SER A 302 -12.85 -3.61 -13.17
N MET A 303 -11.60 -3.50 -12.69
CA MET A 303 -10.76 -2.35 -13.00
C MET A 303 -10.41 -2.24 -14.49
N ALA A 304 -10.12 -3.35 -15.19
CA ALA A 304 -9.79 -3.37 -16.61
C ALA A 304 -10.98 -3.01 -17.53
N ALA A 305 -12.20 -3.26 -17.05
CA ALA A 305 -13.46 -2.90 -17.70
C ALA A 305 -13.91 -1.46 -17.43
N THR A 306 -13.60 -0.88 -16.25
CA THR A 306 -14.13 0.43 -15.86
C THR A 306 -13.48 1.57 -16.65
N ALA A 307 -14.17 2.07 -17.67
CA ALA A 307 -13.72 3.15 -18.56
C ALA A 307 -14.62 4.40 -18.59
N SER A 308 -15.72 4.40 -17.82
CA SER A 308 -16.78 5.42 -17.87
C SER A 308 -16.79 6.29 -16.60
N TRP A 309 -17.08 7.60 -16.73
CA TRP A 309 -17.21 8.47 -15.56
C TRP A 309 -18.44 8.09 -14.73
N GLN A 310 -19.54 7.72 -15.37
CA GLN A 310 -20.80 7.33 -14.74
C GLN A 310 -20.60 6.15 -13.79
N ASP A 311 -19.76 5.19 -14.18
CA ASP A 311 -19.42 4.00 -13.40
C ASP A 311 -18.69 4.35 -12.10
N VAL A 312 -17.84 5.39 -12.11
CA VAL A 312 -17.06 5.83 -10.92
C VAL A 312 -17.66 7.00 -10.17
N ALA A 313 -18.67 7.69 -10.73
CA ALA A 313 -19.30 8.86 -10.14
C ALA A 313 -19.89 8.65 -8.73
N PRO A 314 -20.48 7.48 -8.37
CA PRO A 314 -20.89 7.20 -6.99
C PRO A 314 -19.73 7.25 -5.99
N ALA A 315 -18.50 6.93 -6.41
CA ALA A 315 -17.31 7.11 -5.58
C ALA A 315 -16.92 8.59 -5.38
N PHE A 316 -17.71 9.54 -5.87
CA PHE A 316 -17.60 10.98 -5.60
C PHE A 316 -18.91 11.60 -5.10
N GLU A 317 -19.89 10.79 -4.68
CA GLU A 317 -21.12 11.26 -4.05
C GLU A 317 -20.84 12.21 -2.86
N GLY A 318 -21.64 13.26 -2.75
CA GLY A 318 -21.47 14.35 -1.78
C GLY A 318 -20.41 15.39 -2.13
N ARG A 319 -19.63 15.22 -3.21
CA ARG A 319 -18.49 16.08 -3.54
C ARG A 319 -18.62 16.81 -4.87
N THR A 320 -18.31 18.10 -4.88
CA THR A 320 -18.18 18.89 -6.12
C THR A 320 -16.87 18.56 -6.83
N VAL A 321 -16.95 17.85 -7.96
CA VAL A 321 -15.81 17.55 -8.85
C VAL A 321 -15.91 18.40 -10.12
N THR A 322 -14.97 19.32 -10.32
CA THR A 322 -14.95 20.26 -11.47
C THR A 322 -14.70 19.54 -12.81
N PRO A 323 -14.99 20.17 -13.97
CA PRO A 323 -14.71 19.59 -15.28
C PRO A 323 -13.24 19.19 -15.48
N GLU A 324 -12.30 20.00 -14.99
CA GLU A 324 -10.85 19.79 -15.13
C GLU A 324 -10.37 18.66 -14.20
N GLN A 325 -10.92 18.60 -12.98
CA GLN A 325 -10.71 17.50 -12.06
C GLN A 325 -11.25 16.18 -12.63
N ARG A 326 -12.44 16.20 -13.25
CA ARG A 326 -13.04 15.05 -13.93
C ARG A 326 -12.22 14.61 -15.14
N GLN A 327 -11.75 15.54 -15.97
CA GLN A 327 -10.90 15.24 -17.12
C GLN A 327 -9.60 14.54 -16.69
N TRP A 328 -8.95 15.03 -15.62
CA TRP A 328 -7.77 14.36 -15.06
C TRP A 328 -8.11 12.98 -14.49
N LEU A 329 -9.24 12.82 -13.79
CA LEU A 329 -9.71 11.54 -13.29
C LEU A 329 -9.96 10.54 -14.41
N MET A 330 -10.57 10.95 -15.53
CA MET A 330 -10.77 10.09 -16.69
C MET A 330 -9.45 9.60 -17.30
N GLY A 331 -8.44 10.47 -17.38
CA GLY A 331 -7.08 10.05 -17.78
C GLY A 331 -6.47 9.03 -16.82
N ARG A 332 -6.55 9.27 -15.51
CA ARG A 332 -6.04 8.32 -14.49
C ARG A 332 -6.81 7.02 -14.41
N MET A 333 -8.10 7.03 -14.77
CA MET A 333 -8.92 5.84 -14.91
C MET A 333 -8.46 5.00 -16.10
N ALA A 334 -8.24 5.60 -17.27
CA ALA A 334 -7.67 4.91 -18.42
C ALA A 334 -6.27 4.30 -18.11
N ASP A 335 -5.38 5.07 -17.48
CA ASP A 335 -4.06 4.59 -17.02
C ASP A 335 -4.17 3.39 -16.05
N LYS A 336 -5.23 3.33 -15.24
CA LYS A 336 -5.45 2.26 -14.26
C LYS A 336 -6.21 1.07 -14.83
N ALA A 337 -7.09 1.26 -15.81
CA ALA A 337 -7.75 0.18 -16.54
C ALA A 337 -6.75 -0.58 -17.42
N GLN A 338 -5.86 0.13 -18.12
CA GLN A 338 -4.79 -0.51 -18.90
C GLN A 338 -3.80 -1.28 -18.01
N TRP A 339 -3.36 -0.68 -16.89
CA TRP A 339 -2.53 -1.40 -15.92
C TRP A 339 -3.25 -2.63 -15.33
N ALA A 340 -4.53 -2.52 -14.98
CA ALA A 340 -5.27 -3.66 -14.44
C ALA A 340 -5.45 -4.78 -15.48
N PHE A 341 -5.58 -4.44 -16.76
CA PHE A 341 -5.59 -5.40 -17.87
C PHE A 341 -4.24 -6.13 -18.03
N GLU A 342 -3.11 -5.44 -17.88
CA GLU A 342 -1.77 -6.03 -17.90
C GLU A 342 -1.55 -6.99 -16.71
N GLU A 343 -1.98 -6.59 -15.51
CA GLU A 343 -1.95 -7.44 -14.32
C GLU A 343 -2.92 -8.63 -14.42
N LEU A 344 -4.06 -8.48 -15.11
CA LEU A 344 -5.03 -9.55 -15.37
C LEU A 344 -4.44 -10.62 -16.30
N ALA A 345 -3.77 -10.22 -17.39
CA ALA A 345 -3.07 -11.15 -18.28
C ALA A 345 -1.91 -11.87 -17.56
N ALA A 346 -1.20 -11.15 -16.66
CA ALA A 346 -0.21 -11.75 -15.78
C ALA A 346 -0.82 -12.70 -14.74
N LEU A 347 -2.05 -12.44 -14.25
CA LEU A 347 -2.78 -13.34 -13.36
C LEU A 347 -3.19 -14.64 -14.05
N LEU A 348 -3.66 -14.57 -15.30
CA LEU A 348 -3.95 -15.78 -16.09
C LEU A 348 -2.67 -16.60 -16.31
N SER A 349 -1.57 -15.95 -16.71
CA SER A 349 -0.27 -16.60 -16.90
C SER A 349 0.27 -17.25 -15.60
N TYR A 350 0.09 -16.59 -14.45
CA TYR A 350 0.44 -17.13 -13.13
C TYR A 350 -0.46 -18.31 -12.73
N ALA A 351 -1.78 -18.19 -12.94
CA ALA A 351 -2.74 -19.23 -12.61
C ALA A 351 -2.45 -20.52 -13.39
N GLU A 352 -2.17 -20.40 -14.70
CA GLU A 352 -1.77 -21.53 -15.53
C GLU A 352 -0.43 -22.15 -15.06
N SER A 353 0.59 -21.34 -14.73
CA SER A 353 1.90 -21.86 -14.33
C SER A 353 1.94 -22.58 -12.97
N CYS A 354 1.02 -22.27 -12.05
CA CYS A 354 0.83 -23.04 -10.81
C CYS A 354 -0.29 -24.10 -10.90
N GLY A 355 -1.10 -24.08 -11.96
CA GLY A 355 -2.27 -24.96 -12.12
C GLY A 355 -3.41 -24.62 -11.15
N ARG A 356 -3.64 -23.33 -10.88
CA ARG A 356 -4.80 -22.79 -10.15
C ARG A 356 -5.83 -22.25 -11.13
N GLU A 357 -7.11 -22.26 -10.77
CA GLU A 357 -8.12 -21.53 -11.54
C GLU A 357 -8.08 -20.04 -11.19
N ALA A 358 -7.84 -19.17 -12.18
CA ALA A 358 -7.69 -17.73 -11.97
C ALA A 358 -8.87 -17.09 -11.24
N ALA A 359 -10.11 -17.48 -11.61
CA ALA A 359 -11.35 -17.01 -10.98
C ALA A 359 -11.53 -17.47 -9.51
N THR A 360 -10.61 -18.26 -8.95
CA THR A 360 -10.62 -18.67 -7.54
C THR A 360 -9.48 -18.08 -6.71
N ILE A 361 -8.58 -17.29 -7.31
CA ILE A 361 -7.39 -16.76 -6.62
C ILE A 361 -7.79 -15.63 -5.66
N PRO A 362 -7.59 -15.79 -4.34
CA PRO A 362 -7.87 -14.73 -3.37
C PRO A 362 -6.75 -13.67 -3.38
N GLY A 363 -7.08 -12.45 -2.97
CA GLY A 363 -6.11 -11.37 -2.89
C GLY A 363 -6.65 -10.07 -2.28
N SER A 364 -5.88 -9.01 -2.50
CA SER A 364 -6.24 -7.65 -2.08
C SER A 364 -7.34 -7.04 -2.96
N VAL A 365 -7.92 -5.93 -2.48
CA VAL A 365 -8.88 -5.09 -3.20
C VAL A 365 -8.36 -4.58 -4.58
N TYR A 366 -7.06 -4.68 -4.85
CA TYR A 366 -6.45 -4.32 -6.14
C TYR A 366 -5.69 -5.48 -6.80
N GLY A 367 -6.02 -6.74 -6.47
CA GLY A 367 -5.50 -7.92 -7.16
C GLY A 367 -4.10 -8.38 -6.76
N ALA A 368 -3.58 -7.97 -5.60
CA ALA A 368 -2.32 -8.50 -5.07
C ALA A 368 -2.53 -9.88 -4.44
N ILE A 369 -1.64 -10.84 -4.69
CA ILE A 369 -1.84 -12.27 -4.43
C ILE A 369 -0.78 -12.91 -3.52
N GLY A 370 -1.16 -14.02 -2.89
CA GLY A 370 -0.26 -14.86 -2.09
C GLY A 370 0.12 -14.27 -0.73
N LEU A 371 0.98 -15.02 -0.02
CA LEU A 371 1.59 -14.62 1.26
C LEU A 371 2.43 -13.34 1.14
N CYS A 372 2.93 -13.07 -0.08
CA CYS A 372 3.72 -11.90 -0.46
C CYS A 372 2.90 -10.64 -0.74
N GLN A 373 1.60 -10.76 -1.05
CA GLN A 373 0.83 -9.70 -1.71
C GLN A 373 1.56 -9.10 -2.93
N PHE A 374 2.12 -9.97 -3.78
CA PHE A 374 2.69 -9.53 -5.06
C PHE A 374 1.58 -9.15 -6.04
N MET A 375 1.79 -8.12 -6.86
CA MET A 375 1.02 -7.98 -8.09
C MET A 375 1.34 -9.16 -9.03
N PRO A 376 0.39 -9.66 -9.85
CA PRO A 376 0.63 -10.83 -10.70
C PRO A 376 1.81 -10.67 -11.66
N SER A 377 2.07 -9.47 -12.18
CA SER A 377 3.27 -9.15 -12.96
C SER A 377 4.58 -9.46 -12.20
N SER A 378 4.60 -9.19 -10.89
CA SER A 378 5.73 -9.51 -10.00
C SER A 378 5.78 -11.00 -9.65
N ALA A 379 4.64 -11.69 -9.59
CA ALA A 379 4.59 -13.14 -9.44
C ALA A 379 5.23 -13.86 -10.64
N VAL A 380 4.87 -13.47 -11.87
CA VAL A 380 5.45 -14.02 -13.11
C VAL A 380 6.95 -13.69 -13.24
N GLN A 381 7.37 -12.46 -12.92
CA GLN A 381 8.75 -12.02 -13.13
C GLN A 381 9.72 -12.43 -12.01
N LEU A 382 9.27 -12.38 -10.74
CA LEU A 382 10.12 -12.48 -9.55
C LEU A 382 9.71 -13.60 -8.58
N GLY A 383 8.65 -14.36 -8.90
CA GLY A 383 8.31 -15.59 -8.21
C GLY A 383 9.41 -16.64 -8.32
N VAL A 384 9.45 -17.58 -7.36
CA VAL A 384 10.47 -18.63 -7.27
C VAL A 384 9.83 -19.91 -6.75
N ASP A 385 10.05 -21.01 -7.46
CA ASP A 385 9.87 -22.37 -6.95
C ASP A 385 10.83 -22.56 -5.75
N GLY A 386 10.28 -22.55 -4.54
CA GLY A 386 11.03 -22.64 -3.29
C GLY A 386 11.05 -24.04 -2.69
N ASN A 387 10.18 -24.94 -3.16
CA ASN A 387 10.05 -26.31 -2.66
C ASN A 387 10.68 -27.37 -3.60
N GLY A 388 10.83 -27.05 -4.89
CA GLY A 388 11.36 -27.90 -5.95
C GLY A 388 10.31 -28.73 -6.73
N ASP A 389 9.02 -28.39 -6.66
CA ASP A 389 7.92 -29.16 -7.29
C ASP A 389 7.66 -28.81 -8.77
N GLY A 390 8.32 -27.77 -9.30
CA GLY A 390 8.21 -27.31 -10.67
C GLY A 390 7.19 -26.20 -10.91
N LYS A 391 6.52 -25.70 -9.85
CA LYS A 391 5.55 -24.61 -9.91
C LYS A 391 6.03 -23.37 -9.15
N VAL A 392 5.25 -22.29 -9.25
CA VAL A 392 5.43 -21.09 -8.44
C VAL A 392 4.08 -20.73 -7.82
N ASP A 393 3.83 -21.23 -6.61
CA ASP A 393 2.60 -20.98 -5.86
C ASP A 393 2.87 -20.06 -4.66
N LEU A 394 2.59 -18.76 -4.81
CA LEU A 394 2.80 -17.77 -3.74
C LEU A 394 1.87 -17.93 -2.52
N PHE A 395 0.98 -18.92 -2.53
CA PHE A 395 0.24 -19.36 -1.33
C PHE A 395 1.00 -20.43 -0.52
N CYS A 396 2.03 -21.06 -1.10
CA CYS A 396 3.01 -21.89 -0.43
C CYS A 396 4.04 -21.03 0.33
N LEU A 397 4.46 -21.46 1.53
CA LEU A 397 5.39 -20.70 2.37
C LEU A 397 6.79 -20.65 1.78
N GLU A 398 7.24 -21.78 1.25
CA GLU A 398 8.53 -21.99 0.59
C GLU A 398 8.73 -20.96 -0.53
N ASP A 399 7.86 -21.00 -1.54
CA ASP A 399 7.87 -20.11 -2.71
C ASP A 399 7.76 -18.65 -2.31
N ALA A 400 6.89 -18.32 -1.35
CA ALA A 400 6.75 -16.96 -0.86
C ALA A 400 8.04 -16.43 -0.22
N VAL A 401 8.72 -17.25 0.59
CA VAL A 401 9.99 -16.88 1.25
C VAL A 401 11.11 -16.68 0.23
N PHE A 402 11.25 -17.56 -0.77
CA PHE A 402 12.24 -17.39 -1.84
C PHE A 402 11.89 -16.20 -2.76
N SER A 403 10.61 -15.97 -3.06
CA SER A 403 10.14 -14.87 -3.91
C SER A 403 10.36 -13.49 -3.28
N ILE A 404 10.04 -13.33 -1.98
CA ILE A 404 10.34 -12.11 -1.22
C ILE A 404 11.85 -11.85 -1.20
N ALA A 405 12.66 -12.90 -1.00
CA ALA A 405 14.11 -12.78 -0.97
C ALA A 405 14.68 -12.39 -2.36
N ARG A 406 14.18 -12.99 -3.45
CA ARG A 406 14.52 -12.61 -4.84
C ARG A 406 14.14 -11.16 -5.14
N TYR A 407 12.94 -10.73 -4.76
CA TYR A 407 12.46 -9.37 -4.96
C TYR A 407 13.33 -8.33 -4.24
N LEU A 408 13.64 -8.56 -2.96
CA LEU A 408 14.48 -7.64 -2.18
C LEU A 408 15.93 -7.60 -2.73
N HIS A 409 16.46 -8.74 -3.18
CA HIS A 409 17.76 -8.82 -3.84
C HIS A 409 17.80 -8.01 -5.15
N ALA A 410 16.83 -8.24 -6.05
CA ALA A 410 16.68 -7.47 -7.28
C ALA A 410 16.46 -5.96 -7.02
N SER A 411 15.75 -5.63 -5.94
CA SER A 411 15.57 -4.26 -5.44
C SER A 411 16.82 -3.62 -4.83
N GLY A 412 17.95 -4.34 -4.79
CA GLY A 412 19.26 -3.83 -4.37
C GLY A 412 19.52 -3.86 -2.87
N TYR A 413 18.80 -4.71 -2.12
CA TYR A 413 18.99 -4.88 -0.68
C TYR A 413 20.42 -5.34 -0.35
N ARG A 414 21.03 -4.79 0.70
CA ARG A 414 22.36 -5.17 1.19
C ARG A 414 22.43 -5.12 2.72
N THR A 415 23.24 -6.00 3.31
CA THR A 415 23.37 -6.21 4.76
C THR A 415 24.56 -5.46 5.37
N GLY A 416 24.42 -5.02 6.63
CA GLY A 416 25.46 -4.32 7.37
C GLY A 416 25.25 -2.79 7.45
N LYS A 417 25.81 -2.16 8.50
CA LYS A 417 25.50 -0.77 8.91
C LYS A 417 25.57 0.25 7.77
N LYS A 418 26.62 0.19 6.94
CA LYS A 418 26.84 1.13 5.81
C LYS A 418 25.78 1.07 4.70
N TYR A 419 24.92 0.06 4.68
CA TYR A 419 23.86 -0.11 3.68
C TYR A 419 22.45 0.22 4.19
N ALA A 420 22.31 0.87 5.35
CA ALA A 420 21.00 1.22 5.94
C ALA A 420 20.05 1.94 4.96
N SER A 421 20.57 2.88 4.14
CA SER A 421 19.80 3.55 3.09
C SER A 421 19.37 2.61 1.96
N ALA A 422 20.27 1.74 1.47
CA ALA A 422 19.95 0.74 0.45
C ALA A 422 18.91 -0.28 0.95
N ARG A 423 19.03 -0.72 2.21
CA ARG A 423 18.03 -1.55 2.93
C ARG A 423 16.66 -0.87 2.92
N ARG A 424 16.56 0.41 3.31
CA ARG A 424 15.30 1.17 3.27
C ARG A 424 14.76 1.30 1.84
N LYS A 425 15.59 1.67 0.87
CA LYS A 425 15.17 1.83 -0.54
C LYS A 425 14.68 0.53 -1.18
N ALA A 426 15.24 -0.62 -0.80
CA ALA A 426 14.79 -1.92 -1.29
C ALA A 426 13.42 -2.34 -0.71
N VAL A 427 13.17 -2.05 0.58
CA VAL A 427 11.84 -2.25 1.18
C VAL A 427 10.83 -1.22 0.66
N TRP A 428 11.25 0.02 0.41
CA TRP A 428 10.40 1.06 -0.17
C TRP A 428 9.92 0.71 -1.58
N ARG A 429 10.73 0.03 -2.39
CA ARG A 429 10.31 -0.48 -3.71
C ARG A 429 9.15 -1.48 -3.63
N TYR A 430 9.11 -2.27 -2.56
CA TYR A 430 8.03 -3.23 -2.29
C TYR A 430 6.68 -2.49 -2.08
N ASN A 431 6.71 -1.41 -1.31
CA ASN A 431 5.55 -0.54 -1.08
C ASN A 431 6.05 0.89 -0.77
N HIS A 432 5.69 1.87 -1.61
CA HIS A 432 6.17 3.25 -1.61
C HIS A 432 5.64 4.11 -0.43
N SER A 433 5.66 3.56 0.79
CA SER A 433 5.16 4.17 2.02
C SER A 433 6.23 4.14 3.11
N GLU A 434 6.61 5.30 3.65
CA GLU A 434 7.56 5.34 4.77
C GLU A 434 7.02 4.61 6.01
N MET A 435 5.71 4.69 6.28
CA MET A 435 5.06 3.96 7.38
C MET A 435 5.23 2.44 7.24
N TYR A 436 5.12 1.92 6.01
CA TYR A 436 5.39 0.52 5.69
C TYR A 436 6.87 0.17 5.91
N VAL A 437 7.80 0.96 5.34
CA VAL A 437 9.25 0.73 5.44
C VAL A 437 9.73 0.74 6.89
N ASN A 438 9.16 1.62 7.73
CA ASN A 438 9.42 1.65 9.16
C ASN A 438 8.92 0.37 9.82
N THR A 439 7.66 0.00 9.59
CA THR A 439 7.05 -1.18 10.23
C THR A 439 7.79 -2.47 9.88
N VAL A 440 8.10 -2.70 8.60
CA VAL A 440 8.83 -3.89 8.15
C VAL A 440 10.21 -3.98 8.80
N LEU A 441 10.95 -2.87 8.85
CA LEU A 441 12.31 -2.86 9.39
C LEU A 441 12.36 -2.89 10.92
N ASP A 442 11.41 -2.24 11.61
CA ASP A 442 11.28 -2.31 13.06
C ASP A 442 10.84 -3.72 13.49
N SER A 443 9.88 -4.33 12.77
CA SER A 443 9.51 -5.74 12.92
C SER A 443 10.70 -6.67 12.68
N ALA A 444 11.49 -6.43 11.63
CA ALA A 444 12.67 -7.22 11.34
C ALA A 444 13.75 -7.08 12.42
N ASP A 445 14.02 -5.88 12.92
CA ASP A 445 15.00 -5.66 13.97
C ASP A 445 14.49 -6.20 15.33
N MET A 446 13.16 -6.29 15.57
CA MET A 446 12.54 -6.98 16.72
C MET A 446 12.64 -8.51 16.62
N VAL A 447 12.23 -9.11 15.49
CA VAL A 447 12.41 -10.55 15.23
C VAL A 447 13.89 -10.93 15.30
N GLY A 448 14.77 -10.10 14.73
CA GLY A 448 16.23 -10.27 14.80
C GLY A 448 16.83 -10.06 16.20
N ARG A 449 16.06 -9.60 17.20
CA ARG A 449 16.43 -9.70 18.63
C ARG A 449 15.89 -10.98 19.27
N LYS A 450 14.71 -11.45 18.86
CA LYS A 450 14.06 -12.67 19.38
C LYS A 450 14.66 -13.99 18.84
N LEU A 451 15.38 -13.93 17.72
CA LEU A 451 16.06 -15.06 17.07
C LEU A 451 17.57 -15.18 17.43
N ARG A 452 18.02 -14.47 18.47
CA ARG A 452 19.36 -14.55 19.05
C ARG A 452 19.26 -15.00 20.50
#